data_AF-A0A8B6GQ42-F1
#
_entry.id   AF-A0A8B6GQ42-F1
#
_cell.length_a   1.000
_cell.length_b   1.000
_cell.length_c   1.000
_cell.angle_alpha   90.00
_cell.angle_beta   90.00
_cell.angle_gamma   90.00
#
_symmetry.space_group_name_H-M   'P 1'
#
loop_
_entity.id
_entity.type
_entity.pdbx_description
1 polymer ?
#
loop_
_entity_poly.entity_id
_entity_poly.type
_entity_poly.pdbx_seq_one_letter_code
_entity_poly.pdbx_strand_id
1 'polypeptide(L)' 'MSVLDLSIAYHQWPMNPTDEEKTAFSTHGDGLYQYVMMLFGLGNAGASFQRIIETAMRRLK' A
#
# COMPACT_ATOMS: atom_id res chain seq x y z
N MET A 1 -10.23 -17.65 19.09
CA MET A 1 -9.48 -17.25 17.87
C MET A 1 -9.90 -15.83 17.55
N SER A 2 -9.01 -14.85 17.72
CA SER A 2 -9.26 -13.46 17.35
C SER A 2 -8.69 -13.19 15.96
N VAL A 3 -9.44 -12.50 15.12
CA VAL A 3 -9.01 -12.07 13.78
C VAL A 3 -8.85 -10.56 13.81
N LEU A 4 -7.70 -10.07 13.34
CA LEU A 4 -7.42 -8.65 13.19
C LEU A 4 -7.60 -8.28 11.72
N ASP A 5 -8.57 -7.40 11.42
CA ASP A 5 -8.74 -6.85 10.08
C ASP A 5 -7.82 -5.65 9.88
N LEU A 6 -7.02 -5.69 8.81
CA LEU A 6 -6.08 -4.64 8.43
C LEU A 6 -6.35 -4.14 7.01
N SER A 7 -7.54 -4.35 6.46
CA SER A 7 -7.93 -3.91 5.11
C SER A 7 -7.67 -2.41 4.88
N ILE A 8 -7.90 -1.56 5.89
CA ILE A 8 -7.66 -0.11 5.81
C ILE A 8 -6.17 0.28 5.80
N ALA A 9 -5.29 -0.61 6.24
CA ALA A 9 -3.88 -0.29 6.44
C ALA A 9 -3.14 -0.09 5.11
N TYR A 10 -3.62 -0.65 3.99
CA TYR A 10 -3.02 -0.37 2.68
C TYR A 10 -2.91 1.14 2.40
N HIS A 11 -3.97 1.89 2.68
CA HIS A 11 -4.01 3.33 2.45
C HIS A 11 -3.25 4.17 3.49
N GLN A 12 -2.70 3.53 4.53
CA GLN A 12 -1.93 4.20 5.59
C GLN A 12 -0.42 4.11 5.38
N TRP A 13 0.05 3.23 4.49
CA TRP A 13 1.48 3.09 4.21
C TRP A 13 1.90 3.88 2.97
N PRO A 14 2.99 4.67 3.06
CA PRO A 14 3.50 5.41 1.93
C PRO A 14 4.03 4.47 0.85
N MET A 15 3.80 4.84 -0.40
CA MET A 15 4.45 4.23 -1.56
C MET A 15 5.94 4.58 -1.53
N ASN A 16 6.78 3.74 -2.13
CA ASN A 16 8.16 4.12 -2.38
C ASN A 16 8.17 5.28 -3.41
N PRO A 17 8.86 6.40 -3.16
CA PRO A 17 8.87 7.56 -4.05
C PRO A 17 9.25 7.23 -5.51
N THR A 18 10.12 6.23 -5.73
CA THR A 18 10.52 5.79 -7.08
C THR A 18 9.46 4.98 -7.81
N ASP A 19 8.44 4.51 -7.10
CA ASP A 19 7.35 3.70 -7.64
C ASP A 19 6.03 4.50 -7.75
N GLU A 20 5.95 5.69 -7.14
CA GLU A 20 4.77 6.57 -7.24
C GLU A 20 4.44 6.93 -8.70
N GLU A 21 5.46 7.29 -9.50
CA GLU A 21 5.28 7.65 -10.92
C GLU A 21 4.67 6.51 -11.75
N LYS A 22 4.90 5.24 -11.35
CA LYS A 22 4.37 4.06 -12.04
C LYS A 22 2.88 3.84 -11.74
N THR A 23 2.37 4.50 -10.71
CA THR A 23 0.95 4.49 -10.34
C THR A 23 0.18 5.66 -10.95
N ALA A 24 0.81 6.43 -11.84
CA ALA A 24 0.18 7.59 -12.44
C ALA A 24 -1.02 7.18 -13.31
N PHE A 25 -2.14 7.89 -13.15
CA PHE A 25 -3.36 7.72 -13.91
C PHE A 25 -3.89 9.08 -14.38
N SER A 26 -4.51 9.12 -15.56
CA SER A 26 -5.15 10.31 -16.06
C SER A 26 -6.62 10.34 -15.65
N THR A 27 -7.08 11.49 -15.18
CA THR A 27 -8.51 11.78 -15.06
C THR A 27 -8.94 12.61 -16.27
N HIS A 28 -10.16 12.38 -16.74
CA HIS A 28 -10.64 13.03 -17.95
C HIS A 28 -10.83 14.54 -17.70
N GLY A 29 -9.94 15.37 -18.26
CA GLY A 29 -10.01 16.83 -18.17
C GLY A 29 -9.23 17.46 -17.01
N ASP A 30 -8.86 16.72 -15.96
CA ASP A 30 -8.25 17.30 -14.76
C ASP A 30 -6.74 17.03 -14.60
N GLY A 31 -6.15 16.20 -15.47
CA GLY A 31 -4.70 16.01 -15.55
C GLY A 31 -4.20 14.63 -15.11
N LEU A 32 -2.92 14.57 -14.72
CA LEU A 32 -2.24 13.35 -14.30
C LEU A 32 -2.11 13.33 -12.77
N TYR A 33 -2.55 12.23 -12.17
CA TYR A 33 -2.50 11.99 -10.73
C TYR A 33 -1.67 10.76 -10.44
N GLN A 34 -1.00 10.71 -9.30
CA GLN A 34 -0.27 9.53 -8.84
C GLN A 34 -0.67 9.19 -7.41
N TYR A 35 -0.50 7.93 -7.02
CA TYR A 35 -0.75 7.51 -5.67
C TYR A 35 0.51 7.65 -4.82
N VAL A 36 0.39 8.38 -3.72
CA VAL A 36 1.45 8.55 -2.70
C VAL A 36 1.36 7.50 -1.58
N MET A 37 0.22 6.80 -1.49
CA MET A 37 -0.02 5.72 -0.55
C MET A 37 -0.23 4.41 -1.30
N MET A 38 0.09 3.29 -0.65
CA MET A 38 -0.10 1.98 -1.25
C MET A 38 -1.57 1.71 -1.54
N LEU A 39 -1.84 1.29 -2.78
CA LEU A 39 -3.17 0.89 -3.20
C LEU A 39 -3.37 -0.61 -3.18
N PHE A 40 -4.62 -0.98 -3.03
CA PHE A 40 -5.08 -2.32 -3.35
C PHE A 40 -4.95 -2.59 -4.87
N GLY A 41 -4.60 -3.82 -5.24
CA GLY A 41 -4.52 -4.23 -6.64
C GLY A 41 -3.16 -4.05 -7.31
N LEU A 42 -2.16 -3.46 -6.64
CA LEU A 42 -0.78 -3.53 -7.13
C LEU A 42 -0.26 -4.97 -6.95
N GLY A 43 0.38 -5.53 -7.98
CA GLY A 43 0.85 -6.93 -7.95
C GLY A 43 1.76 -7.27 -6.75
N ASN A 44 2.52 -6.29 -6.26
CA ASN A 44 3.42 -6.44 -5.11
C ASN A 44 2.87 -5.90 -3.78
N ALA A 45 1.64 -5.38 -3.74
CA ALA A 45 1.05 -4.83 -2.52
C ALA A 45 0.89 -5.90 -1.43
N GLY A 46 0.46 -7.11 -1.79
CA GLY A 46 0.29 -8.21 -0.84
C GLY A 46 1.60 -8.60 -0.14
N ALA A 47 2.68 -8.78 -0.90
CA ALA A 47 3.99 -9.13 -0.36
C ALA A 47 4.57 -8.04 0.54
N SER A 48 4.42 -6.76 0.12
CA SER A 48 4.87 -5.61 0.92
C SER A 48 4.11 -5.52 2.24
N PHE A 49 2.79 -5.74 2.19
CA PHE A 49 1.92 -5.73 3.35
C PHE A 49 2.24 -6.87 4.34
N GLN A 50 2.45 -8.08 3.81
CA GLN A 50 2.89 -9.20 4.63
C GLN A 50 4.21 -8.89 5.35
N ARG A 51 5.20 -8.32 4.66
CA ARG A 51 6.50 -7.95 5.25
C ARG A 51 6.36 -6.90 6.36
N ILE A 52 5.46 -5.95 6.19
CA ILE A 52 5.13 -4.95 7.21
C ILE A 52 4.58 -5.64 8.46
N ILE A 53 3.58 -6.52 8.28
CA ILE A 53 2.97 -7.28 9.38
C ILE A 53 4.01 -8.15 10.08
N GLU A 54 4.83 -8.89 9.33
CA GLU A 54 5.90 -9.72 9.90
C GLU A 54 6.88 -8.90 10.73
N THR A 55 7.21 -7.68 10.28
CA THR A 55 8.10 -6.77 10.99
C THR A 55 7.46 -6.26 12.29
N ALA A 56 6.19 -5.85 12.24
CA ALA A 56 5.45 -5.39 13.41
C ALA A 56 5.27 -6.51 14.46
N MET A 57 4.92 -7.72 13.99
CA MET A 57 4.68 -8.89 14.84
C MET A 57 5.99 -9.52 15.37
N ARG A 58 7.14 -9.23 14.76
CA ARG A 58 8.45 -9.73 15.24
C ARG A 58 8.77 -9.29 16.66
N ARG A 59 8.26 -8.14 17.11
CA ARG A 59 8.44 -7.63 18.49
C ARG A 59 7.40 -8.15 19.49
N LEU A 60 6.36 -8.84 19.00
CA LEU A 60 5.27 -9.39 19.80
C LEU A 60 5.42 -10.90 20.05
N LYS A 61 6.49 -11.51 19.52
CA LYS A 61 6.98 -12.83 19.93
C LYS A 61 8.01 -12.68 21.03
#